data_AF-A0A7C3UNZ8-F1
#
_entry.id   AF-A0A7C3UNZ8-F1
#
_cell.length_a   1.000
_cell.length_b   1.000
_cell.length_c   1.000
_cell.angle_alpha   90.00
_cell.angle_beta   90.00
_cell.angle_gamma   90.00
#
_symmetry.space_group_name_H-M   'P 1'
#
loop_
_entity.id
_entity.type
_entity.pdbx_description
1 polymer ?
#
loop_
_entity_poly.entity_id
_entity_poly.type
_entity_poly.pdbx_seq_one_letter_code
_entity_poly.pdbx_strand_id
1 'polypeptide(L)'
;ELVFLGPGRVQLNHQRGRHVTIPHHFLAQAPPSAAQVNCRGPLPFNKTFHVYKNAKITLNLQNENRFSTQVTSRTFEISGCGGFQLTLHTPAVERLFVHRRHLVMSKSPAETVALVDYYLEHEQERLAIAAAGRLAVLAEHTYDRRAARMLACLDQLLPGRSSRKTGAGWE
;
A
#
# COMPACT_ATOMS: atom_id res chain seq x y z
N GLU A 1 -2.04 -21.54 18.60
CA GLU A 1 -2.98 -22.07 19.60
C GLU A 1 -3.49 -20.93 20.45
N LEU A 2 -4.81 -20.79 20.59
CA LEU A 2 -5.46 -19.81 21.48
C LEU A 2 -5.71 -20.52 22.81
N VAL A 3 -5.11 -20.02 23.90
CA VAL A 3 -5.44 -20.48 25.26
C VAL A 3 -6.39 -19.46 25.88
N PHE A 4 -7.62 -19.89 26.13
CA PHE A 4 -8.64 -19.12 26.84
C PHE A 4 -8.42 -19.23 28.35
N LEU A 5 -8.32 -18.10 29.07
CA LEU A 5 -8.30 -18.06 30.53
C LEU A 5 -9.40 -17.12 31.05
N GLY A 6 -10.59 -17.68 31.28
CA GLY A 6 -11.66 -17.03 32.06
C GLY A 6 -12.26 -15.74 31.48
N PRO A 7 -13.29 -15.17 32.13
CA PRO A 7 -14.13 -14.15 31.53
C PRO A 7 -13.39 -12.81 31.45
N GLY A 8 -13.13 -12.37 30.22
CA GLY A 8 -12.83 -10.97 29.89
C GLY A 8 -11.36 -10.58 29.71
N ARG A 9 -10.39 -11.52 29.73
CA ARG A 9 -8.98 -11.20 29.42
C ARG A 9 -8.35 -12.27 28.53
N VAL A 10 -7.88 -11.86 27.35
CA VAL A 10 -7.04 -12.70 26.49
C VAL A 10 -5.60 -12.21 26.61
N GLN A 11 -4.70 -13.08 27.06
CA GLN A 11 -3.28 -12.80 27.19
C GLN A 11 -2.52 -13.59 26.12
N LEU A 12 -1.89 -12.89 25.18
CA LEU A 12 -0.95 -13.51 24.24
C LEU A 12 0.42 -13.57 24.89
N ASN A 13 0.91 -14.78 25.17
CA ASN A 13 2.26 -14.98 25.67
C ASN A 13 3.07 -15.76 24.64
N HIS A 14 3.85 -15.06 23.81
CA HIS A 14 5.25 -15.44 23.55
C HIS A 14 6.04 -14.28 22.93
N GLN A 15 6.86 -13.67 23.79
CA GLN A 15 8.09 -12.89 23.54
C GLN A 15 8.06 -11.66 22.61
N ARG A 16 8.35 -10.51 23.26
CA ARG A 16 8.64 -9.15 22.75
C ARG A 16 7.44 -8.21 22.53
N GLY A 17 6.81 -7.84 23.63
CA GLY A 17 6.85 -6.43 24.08
C GLY A 17 6.08 -5.37 23.30
N ARG A 18 4.95 -5.67 22.65
CA ARG A 18 3.99 -4.64 22.21
C ARG A 18 2.57 -5.03 22.59
N HIS A 19 2.02 -4.33 23.57
CA HIS A 19 0.61 -4.40 23.95
C HIS A 19 -0.24 -3.79 22.83
N VAL A 20 -1.14 -4.57 22.23
CA VAL A 20 -2.22 -4.03 21.41
C VAL A 20 -3.53 -4.45 22.07
N THR A 21 -4.17 -3.48 22.72
CA THR A 21 -5.50 -3.64 23.29
C THR A 21 -6.52 -3.45 22.17
N ILE A 22 -7.18 -4.53 21.75
CA ILE A 22 -8.39 -4.42 20.93
C ILE A 22 -9.57 -4.33 21.91
N PRO A 23 -10.36 -3.25 21.90
CA PRO A 23 -11.52 -3.13 22.76
C PRO A 23 -12.52 -4.27 22.52
N HIS A 24 -13.10 -4.80 23.60
CA HIS A 24 -14.03 -5.95 23.55
C HIS A 24 -15.23 -5.75 22.60
N HIS A 25 -15.64 -4.49 22.35
CA HIS A 25 -16.73 -4.17 21.41
C HIS A 25 -16.36 -4.34 19.93
N PHE A 26 -15.06 -4.38 19.58
CA PHE A 26 -14.60 -4.60 18.21
C PHE A 26 -14.63 -6.09 17.81
N LEU A 27 -14.59 -7.01 18.78
CA LEU A 27 -14.64 -8.45 18.52
C LEU A 27 -16.05 -8.96 18.24
N ALA A 28 -17.09 -8.28 18.75
CA ALA A 28 -18.48 -8.70 18.61
C ALA A 28 -19.10 -8.38 17.23
N GLN A 29 -18.41 -7.60 16.38
CA GLN A 29 -18.90 -7.18 15.05
C GLN A 29 -18.08 -7.79 13.91
N ALA A 30 -17.09 -8.62 14.23
CA ALA A 30 -16.29 -9.26 13.21
C ALA A 30 -17.10 -10.41 12.59
N PRO A 31 -17.33 -10.44 11.26
CA PRO A 31 -18.08 -11.52 10.63
C PRO A 31 -17.41 -12.88 10.91
N PRO A 32 -18.13 -14.01 10.81
CA PRO A 32 -17.57 -15.35 11.09
C PRO A 32 -16.27 -15.69 10.31
N SER A 33 -16.01 -15.01 9.19
CA SER A 33 -14.75 -15.08 8.42
C SER A 33 -13.53 -14.49 9.14
N ALA A 34 -13.73 -13.70 10.20
CA ALA A 34 -12.67 -13.12 11.03
C ALA A 34 -11.84 -14.18 11.78
N ALA A 35 -12.33 -15.43 11.86
CA ALA A 35 -11.60 -16.56 12.41
C ALA A 35 -10.31 -16.92 11.64
N GLN A 36 -10.07 -16.35 10.45
CA GLN A 36 -8.87 -16.60 9.63
C GLN A 36 -7.90 -15.40 9.54
N VAL A 37 -8.11 -14.34 10.31
CA VAL A 37 -7.20 -13.19 10.30
C VAL A 37 -5.90 -13.54 11.02
N ASN A 38 -4.83 -13.75 10.26
CA ASN A 38 -3.51 -14.08 10.81
C ASN A 38 -2.60 -12.83 10.87
N CYS A 39 -2.50 -12.24 12.06
CA CYS A 39 -1.61 -11.11 12.33
C CYS A 39 -0.17 -11.58 12.54
N ARG A 40 0.66 -11.57 11.49
CA ARG A 40 2.06 -12.03 11.52
C ARG A 40 3.06 -11.08 12.20
N GLY A 41 2.60 -9.95 12.73
CA GLY A 41 3.46 -8.93 13.33
C GLY A 41 4.20 -8.05 12.30
N PRO A 42 5.12 -7.18 12.76
CA PRO A 42 5.85 -6.27 11.89
C PRO A 42 6.82 -7.03 10.97
N LEU A 43 6.93 -6.57 9.73
CA LEU A 43 7.83 -7.13 8.74
C LEU A 43 8.98 -6.15 8.46
N PRO A 44 10.26 -6.59 8.44
CA PRO A 44 11.36 -5.76 8.00
C PRO A 44 11.12 -5.21 6.59
N PHE A 45 11.51 -3.96 6.35
CA PHE A 45 11.26 -3.28 5.07
C PHE A 45 11.82 -4.06 3.88
N ASN A 46 13.03 -4.61 3.99
CA ASN A 46 13.64 -5.45 2.95
C ASN A 46 12.96 -6.82 2.75
N LYS A 47 11.82 -7.10 3.40
CA LYS A 47 11.01 -8.30 3.16
C LYS A 47 9.61 -7.96 2.65
N THR A 48 9.21 -6.69 2.64
CA THR A 48 7.86 -6.28 2.22
C THR A 48 7.60 -6.60 0.75
N PHE A 49 8.60 -6.49 -0.12
CA PHE A 49 8.46 -6.79 -1.55
C PHE A 49 8.03 -8.23 -1.82
N HIS A 50 8.46 -9.19 -1.00
CA HIS A 50 8.01 -10.58 -1.13
C HIS A 50 6.51 -10.69 -0.83
N VAL A 51 6.00 -9.95 0.16
CA VAL A 51 4.57 -9.96 0.48
C VAL A 51 3.77 -9.28 -0.62
N TYR A 52 4.19 -8.09 -1.06
CA TYR A 52 3.49 -7.35 -2.11
C TYR A 52 3.39 -8.14 -3.42
N LYS A 53 4.47 -8.82 -3.81
CA LYS A 53 4.50 -9.61 -5.05
C LYS A 53 3.68 -10.90 -4.98
N ASN A 54 3.63 -11.57 -3.83
CA ASN A 54 3.01 -12.90 -3.71
C ASN A 54 1.59 -12.89 -3.15
N ALA A 55 1.12 -11.78 -2.57
CA ALA A 55 -0.26 -11.66 -2.14
C ALA A 55 -1.19 -11.63 -3.37
N LYS A 56 -2.27 -12.43 -3.34
CA LYS A 56 -3.30 -12.41 -4.40
C LYS A 56 -3.94 -11.02 -4.53
N ILE A 57 -4.21 -10.39 -3.38
CA ILE A 57 -4.76 -9.04 -3.28
C ILE A 57 -4.08 -8.33 -2.11
N THR A 58 -3.50 -7.16 -2.37
CA THR A 58 -3.01 -6.27 -1.30
C THR A 58 -4.02 -5.15 -1.07
N LEU A 59 -4.66 -5.16 0.09
CA LEU A 59 -5.51 -4.07 0.55
C LEU A 59 -4.65 -2.90 1.04
N ASN A 60 -4.68 -1.78 0.31
CA ASN A 60 -3.95 -0.57 0.66
C ASN A 60 -4.91 0.56 1.02
N LEU A 61 -5.27 0.65 2.30
CA LEU A 61 -6.11 1.74 2.80
C LEU A 61 -5.25 3.00 2.95
N GLN A 62 -5.68 4.10 2.32
CA GLN A 62 -5.00 5.38 2.50
C GLN A 62 -5.28 5.93 3.90
N ASN A 63 -4.30 6.61 4.49
CA ASN A 63 -4.42 7.17 5.84
C ASN A 63 -5.41 8.35 5.91
N GLU A 64 -5.57 9.05 4.80
CA GLU A 64 -6.47 10.19 4.65
C GLU A 64 -7.02 10.21 3.22
N ASN A 65 -8.31 10.49 3.10
CA ASN A 65 -9.06 10.42 1.85
C ASN A 65 -9.61 11.78 1.40
N ARG A 66 -9.52 12.80 2.27
CA ARG A 66 -10.03 14.16 2.00
C ARG A 66 -9.04 14.99 1.20
N PHE A 67 -7.75 14.73 1.35
CA PHE A 67 -6.76 15.53 0.65
C PHE A 67 -6.69 15.16 -0.82
N SER A 68 -6.99 16.17 -1.62
CA SER A 68 -6.26 16.55 -2.81
C SER A 68 -5.16 15.59 -3.23
N THR A 69 -4.01 15.72 -2.59
CA THR A 69 -2.67 15.37 -3.09
C THR A 69 -1.97 14.27 -2.31
N GLN A 70 -2.57 13.74 -1.25
CA GLN A 70 -1.91 12.79 -0.37
C GLN A 70 -2.07 11.35 -0.87
N VAL A 71 -0.95 10.67 -1.07
CA VAL A 71 -0.89 9.23 -1.40
C VAL A 71 0.16 8.55 -0.54
N THR A 72 -0.14 7.38 -0.01
CA THR A 72 0.82 6.55 0.75
C THR A 72 1.94 6.03 -0.14
N SER A 73 3.17 5.95 0.39
CA SER A 73 4.32 5.36 -0.34
C SER A 73 4.02 3.94 -0.83
N ARG A 74 3.27 3.20 -0.01
CA ARG A 74 2.84 1.82 -0.28
C ARG A 74 2.10 1.66 -1.61
N THR A 75 1.42 2.71 -2.08
CA THR A 75 0.76 2.73 -3.39
C THR A 75 1.75 2.49 -4.54
N PHE A 76 2.93 3.10 -4.45
CA PHE A 76 3.99 2.92 -5.43
C PHE A 76 4.77 1.62 -5.18
N GLU A 77 5.00 1.26 -3.92
CA GLU A 77 5.76 0.05 -3.56
C GLU A 77 5.06 -1.23 -4.01
N ILE A 78 3.74 -1.38 -3.76
CA ILE A 78 2.98 -2.57 -4.16
C ILE A 78 2.98 -2.69 -5.68
N SER A 79 2.58 -1.62 -6.36
CA SER A 79 2.48 -1.57 -7.81
C SER A 79 3.85 -1.78 -8.47
N GLY A 80 4.92 -1.16 -7.95
CA GLY A 80 6.29 -1.34 -8.44
C GLY A 80 6.84 -2.76 -8.27
N CYS A 81 6.40 -3.49 -7.25
CA CYS A 81 6.71 -4.91 -7.06
C CYS A 81 5.92 -5.83 -8.01
N GLY A 82 4.93 -5.31 -8.74
CA GLY A 82 4.00 -6.10 -9.56
C GLY A 82 2.92 -6.80 -8.74
N GLY A 83 2.60 -6.29 -7.55
CA GLY A 83 1.50 -6.77 -6.73
C GLY A 83 0.15 -6.22 -7.20
N PHE A 84 -0.90 -7.04 -7.11
CA PHE A 84 -2.26 -6.55 -7.34
C PHE A 84 -2.74 -5.72 -6.13
N GLN A 85 -3.09 -4.47 -6.39
CA GLN A 85 -3.48 -3.50 -5.36
C GLN A 85 -4.97 -3.15 -5.46
N LEU A 86 -5.67 -3.26 -4.33
CA LEU A 86 -6.99 -2.70 -4.12
C LEU A 86 -6.90 -1.62 -3.03
N THR A 87 -7.23 -0.38 -3.39
CA THR A 87 -7.15 0.81 -2.53
C THR A 87 -8.50 1.48 -2.40
N LEU A 88 -8.58 2.46 -1.50
CA LEU A 88 -9.71 3.39 -1.47
C LEU A 88 -9.62 4.36 -2.65
N HIS A 89 -10.79 4.72 -3.18
CA HIS A 89 -10.94 5.78 -4.16
C HIS A 89 -10.69 7.14 -3.48
N THR A 90 -9.60 7.79 -3.87
CA THR A 90 -9.31 9.16 -3.45
C THR A 90 -8.93 10.00 -4.67
N PRO A 91 -9.20 11.32 -4.67
CA PRO A 91 -8.78 12.20 -5.76
C PRO A 91 -7.26 12.13 -6.00
N ALA A 92 -6.48 11.89 -4.95
CA ALA A 92 -5.03 11.79 -5.04
C ALA A 92 -4.57 10.55 -5.82
N VAL A 93 -5.21 9.41 -5.59
CA VAL A 93 -4.93 8.16 -6.31
C VAL A 93 -5.43 8.26 -7.75
N GLU A 94 -6.63 8.79 -7.97
CA GLU A 94 -7.23 8.93 -9.30
C GLU A 94 -6.40 9.81 -10.25
N ARG A 95 -5.72 10.84 -9.71
CA ARG A 95 -4.80 11.68 -10.52
C ARG A 95 -3.51 10.98 -10.95
N LEU A 96 -3.14 9.88 -10.31
CA LEU A 96 -1.89 9.16 -10.59
C LEU A 96 -2.14 7.82 -11.30
N PHE A 97 -3.30 7.21 -11.10
CA PHE A 97 -3.58 5.86 -11.57
C PHE A 97 -4.98 5.74 -12.13
N VAL A 98 -5.12 4.88 -13.13
CA VAL A 98 -6.41 4.59 -13.79
C VAL A 98 -7.04 3.37 -13.13
N HIS A 99 -8.27 3.53 -12.64
CA HIS A 99 -9.06 2.46 -12.03
C HIS A 99 -9.24 1.28 -13.00
N ARG A 100 -9.07 0.05 -12.51
CA ARG A 100 -9.14 -1.22 -13.28
C ARG A 100 -8.13 -1.34 -14.42
N ARG A 101 -7.13 -0.46 -14.49
CA ARG A 101 -6.02 -0.56 -15.43
C ARG A 101 -4.68 -0.64 -14.71
N HIS A 102 -4.42 0.27 -13.76
CA HIS A 102 -3.17 0.28 -13.00
C HIS A 102 -3.35 -0.31 -11.60
N LEU A 103 -4.52 -0.09 -11.00
CA LEU A 103 -4.93 -0.61 -9.69
C LEU A 103 -6.46 -0.58 -9.58
N VAL A 104 -7.00 -1.18 -8.53
CA VAL A 104 -8.44 -1.17 -8.24
C VAL A 104 -8.72 -0.21 -7.10
N MET A 105 -9.80 0.55 -7.22
CA MET A 105 -10.24 1.55 -6.25
C MET A 105 -11.65 1.20 -5.79
N SER A 106 -11.92 1.32 -4.49
CA SER A 106 -13.22 1.10 -3.90
C SER A 106 -13.73 2.37 -3.23
N LYS A 107 -15.03 2.64 -3.34
CA LYS A 107 -15.71 3.80 -2.75
C LYS A 107 -16.41 3.46 -1.44
N SER A 108 -16.56 2.18 -1.09
CA SER A 108 -17.23 1.77 0.14
C SER A 108 -16.71 0.45 0.71
N PRO A 109 -16.94 0.15 2.00
CA PRO A 109 -16.62 -1.17 2.55
C PRO A 109 -17.33 -2.32 1.83
N ALA A 110 -18.62 -2.15 1.48
CA ALA A 110 -19.39 -3.17 0.76
C ALA A 110 -18.80 -3.44 -0.64
N GLU A 111 -18.47 -2.38 -1.38
CA GLU A 111 -17.79 -2.51 -2.68
C GLU A 111 -16.40 -3.14 -2.53
N THR A 112 -15.67 -2.83 -1.45
CA THR A 112 -14.35 -3.45 -1.18
C THR A 112 -14.48 -4.97 -1.08
N VAL A 113 -15.47 -5.47 -0.34
CA VAL A 113 -15.73 -6.90 -0.19
C VAL A 113 -16.10 -7.52 -1.55
N ALA A 114 -17.05 -6.92 -2.26
CA ALA A 114 -17.49 -7.41 -3.57
C ALA A 114 -16.33 -7.48 -4.58
N LEU A 115 -15.45 -6.48 -4.58
CA LEU A 115 -14.26 -6.46 -5.44
C LEU A 115 -13.23 -7.51 -5.00
N VAL A 116 -13.06 -7.75 -3.70
CA VAL A 116 -12.19 -8.83 -3.21
C VAL A 116 -12.70 -10.17 -3.71
N ASP A 117 -13.99 -10.47 -3.54
CA ASP A 117 -14.59 -11.74 -3.98
C ASP A 117 -14.45 -11.91 -5.50
N TYR A 118 -14.84 -10.89 -6.27
CA TYR A 118 -14.69 -10.86 -7.73
C TYR A 118 -13.25 -11.14 -8.14
N TYR A 119 -12.32 -10.32 -7.63
CA TYR A 119 -10.93 -10.45 -8.02
C TYR A 119 -10.28 -11.67 -7.42
N LEU A 120 -10.84 -12.47 -6.51
CA LEU A 120 -10.24 -13.76 -6.14
C LEU A 120 -10.42 -14.81 -7.24
N GLU A 121 -11.51 -14.72 -8.01
CA GLU A 121 -11.86 -15.64 -9.09
C GLU A 121 -11.26 -15.24 -10.46
N HIS A 122 -10.85 -13.97 -10.62
CA HIS A 122 -10.39 -13.41 -11.90
C HIS A 122 -8.87 -13.25 -11.98
N GLU A 123 -8.12 -14.35 -12.01
CA GLU A 123 -6.65 -14.32 -11.92
C GLU A 123 -5.97 -13.59 -13.08
N GLN A 124 -6.37 -13.88 -14.32
CA GLN A 124 -5.73 -13.26 -15.49
C GLN A 124 -5.91 -11.74 -15.48
N GLU A 125 -7.11 -11.26 -15.13
CA GLU A 125 -7.39 -9.84 -14.99
C GLU A 125 -6.56 -9.20 -13.86
N ARG A 126 -6.49 -9.84 -12.69
CA ARG A 126 -5.62 -9.38 -11.59
C ARG A 126 -4.17 -9.20 -12.04
N LEU A 127 -3.62 -10.21 -12.71
CA LEU A 127 -2.22 -10.21 -13.17
C LEU A 127 -1.98 -9.14 -14.25
N ALA A 128 -2.93 -8.94 -15.17
CA ALA A 128 -2.86 -7.89 -16.18
C ALA A 128 -2.86 -6.49 -15.55
N ILE A 129 -3.75 -6.24 -14.59
CA ILE A 129 -3.81 -4.96 -13.85
C ILE A 129 -2.51 -4.72 -13.08
N ALA A 130 -2.01 -5.73 -12.36
CA ALA A 130 -0.77 -5.63 -11.59
C ALA A 130 0.45 -5.33 -12.49
N ALA A 131 0.53 -5.97 -13.66
CA ALA A 131 1.58 -5.73 -14.64
C ALA A 131 1.52 -4.31 -15.21
N ALA A 132 0.33 -3.83 -15.58
CA ALA A 132 0.13 -2.47 -16.07
C ALA A 132 0.42 -1.41 -14.98
N GLY A 133 0.03 -1.66 -13.73
CA GLY A 133 0.38 -0.82 -12.59
C GLY A 133 1.89 -0.71 -12.37
N ARG A 134 2.61 -1.83 -12.50
CA ARG A 134 4.07 -1.86 -12.43
C ARG A 134 4.71 -1.02 -13.53
N LEU A 135 4.24 -1.16 -14.77
CA LEU A 135 4.74 -0.37 -15.89
C LEU A 135 4.53 1.13 -15.66
N ALA A 136 3.36 1.53 -15.16
CA ALA A 136 3.08 2.93 -14.84
C ALA A 136 4.04 3.48 -13.77
N VAL A 137 4.28 2.72 -12.68
CA VAL A 137 5.22 3.14 -11.64
C VAL A 137 6.65 3.27 -12.16
N LEU A 138 7.13 2.29 -12.94
CA LEU A 138 8.49 2.32 -13.47
C LEU A 138 8.70 3.43 -14.50
N ALA A 139 7.65 3.82 -15.24
CA ALA A 139 7.72 4.90 -16.21
C ALA A 139 7.82 6.28 -15.53
N GLU A 140 7.02 6.53 -14.49
CA GLU A 140 6.76 7.89 -14.01
C GLU A 140 7.05 8.14 -12.52
N HIS A 141 7.18 7.09 -11.72
CA HIS A 141 7.13 7.20 -10.25
C HIS A 141 8.35 6.64 -9.53
N THR A 142 9.45 6.40 -10.25
CA THR A 142 10.74 6.10 -9.62
C THR A 142 11.32 7.33 -8.93
N TYR A 143 12.20 7.12 -7.94
CA TYR A 143 12.89 8.20 -7.27
C TYR A 143 13.67 9.09 -8.26
N ASP A 144 14.33 8.50 -9.27
CA ASP A 144 15.05 9.25 -10.30
C ASP A 144 14.13 10.21 -11.07
N ARG A 145 12.93 9.73 -11.48
CA ARG A 145 11.93 10.56 -12.16
C ARG A 145 11.41 11.69 -11.27
N ARG A 146 11.17 11.40 -9.99
CA ARG A 146 10.72 12.41 -9.02
C ARG A 146 11.82 13.44 -8.73
N ALA A 147 13.06 13.00 -8.57
CA ALA A 147 14.22 13.87 -8.37
C ALA A 147 14.44 14.80 -9.57
N ALA A 148 14.41 14.26 -10.79
CA ALA A 148 14.51 15.05 -12.02
C ALA A 148 13.40 16.13 -12.10
N ARG A 149 12.15 15.78 -11.73
CA ARG A 149 11.05 16.75 -11.68
C ARG A 149 11.25 17.83 -10.62
N MET A 150 11.75 17.47 -9.44
CA MET A 150 12.06 18.45 -8.39
C MET A 150 13.16 19.41 -8.84
N LEU A 151 14.24 18.91 -9.45
CA LEU A 151 15.31 19.75 -9.98
C LEU A 151 14.82 20.70 -11.07
N ALA A 152 14.02 20.21 -12.03
CA ALA A 152 13.44 21.05 -13.08
C ALA A 152 12.54 22.16 -12.51
N CYS A 153 11.78 21.87 -11.44
CA CYS A 153 10.98 22.89 -10.75
C CYS A 153 11.87 23.92 -10.05
N LEU A 154 12.94 23.49 -9.38
CA LEU A 154 13.90 24.39 -8.74
C LEU A 154 14.59 25.31 -9.75
N ASP A 155 14.96 24.80 -10.91
CA ASP A 155 15.60 25.60 -11.98
C ASP A 155 14.67 26.71 -12.49
N GLN A 156 13.36 26.44 -12.57
CA GLN A 156 12.35 27.44 -12.93
C GLN A 156 12.15 28.51 -11.86
N LEU A 157 12.23 28.14 -10.58
CA LEU A 157 12.05 29.05 -9.45
C LEU A 157 13.31 29.85 -9.13
N LEU A 158 14.49 29.35 -9.48
CA LEU A 158 15.79 29.96 -9.20
C LEU A 158 16.62 30.14 -10.48
N PRO A 159 16.14 30.95 -11.45
CA PRO A 159 16.88 31.19 -12.69
C PRO A 159 18.25 31.85 -12.37
N GLY A 160 19.34 31.25 -12.85
CA GLY A 160 20.70 31.79 -12.69
C GLY A 160 21.63 30.97 -11.78
N ARG A 161 21.22 29.82 -11.25
CA ARG A 161 22.11 28.84 -10.60
C ARG A 161 22.94 28.08 -11.66
N SER A 162 23.67 28.81 -12.50
CA SER A 162 24.66 28.23 -13.40
C SER A 162 25.60 27.32 -12.59
N SER A 163 25.82 26.11 -13.12
CA SER A 163 26.55 25.02 -12.50
C SER A 163 27.81 25.46 -11.77
N ARG A 164 27.82 25.42 -10.43
CA ARG A 164 29.06 25.09 -9.74
C ARG A 164 29.34 23.63 -10.09
N LYS A 165 30.28 23.40 -11.00
CA LYS A 165 30.92 22.09 -11.16
C LYS A 165 31.38 21.66 -9.77
N THR A 166 30.69 20.70 -9.15
CA THR A 166 31.26 19.96 -8.03
C THR A 166 32.33 19.05 -8.62
N GLY A 167 33.53 19.61 -8.79
CA GLY A 167 34.73 18.81 -8.83
C GLY A 167 34.93 18.22 -7.43
N ALA A 168 34.39 17.02 -7.22
CA ALA A 168 34.84 16.09 -6.21
C ALA A 168 34.34 14.72 -6.65
N GLY A 169 35.27 13.88 -7.11
CA GLY A 169 35.00 12.47 -7.35
C GLY A 169 34.52 11.83 -6.05
N TRP A 170 33.55 10.94 -6.16
CA TRP A 170 33.24 9.99 -5.10
C TRP A 170 34.08 8.74 -5.40
N GLU A 171 35.34 8.78 -4.97
CA GLU A 171 36.14 7.57 -4.72
C GLU A 171 35.75 6.96 -3.37
#